data_AF-A0A6A1VW02-F1
#
_entry.id   AF-A0A6A1VW02-F1
#
_cell.length_a   1.000
_cell.length_b   1.000
_cell.length_c   1.000
_cell.angle_alpha   90.00
_cell.angle_beta   90.00
_cell.angle_gamma   90.00
#
_symmetry.space_group_name_H-M   'P 1'
#
loop_
_entity.id
_entity.type
_entity.pdbx_description
1 polymer ?
#
loop_
_entity_poly.entity_id
_entity_poly.type
_entity_poly.pdbx_seq_one_letter_code
_entity_poly.pdbx_strand_id
1 'polypeptide(L)'
;MNETFPSGCLTLDFALSGGLPKGRIVEIYGPESSGKTTLALHAIAEVQKLGGNAMLVDAEHAFDPAYSKALGVDVENLIVCQPDHGEMALEIADRMCRSGAIDLICVDSVSALTPRAEIEGEIGMQQMGLQARLMSQALRKMSGNASKAGCTLIFLNQIRHKIGVYYGNPEVTSGGIALKFFASLRLEIRPTGKIKSVKGDEDIGVRVRVRVQKSKVSRPYKQAEFEIIFGEGVGKLGCVLDCAEMMDIVVKKGSWYSYGDNRLGQGRDRALQYLKDNPVLSDEIEKIVRSRMGDGTGQVNSTVSRSPSLLDQDEDIYEEIQ
;
A
#
# COMPACT_ATOMS: atom_id res chain seq x y z
N MET A 1 -2.02 3.01 -21.94
CA MET A 1 -2.10 3.22 -20.47
C MET A 1 -1.56 1.98 -19.79
N ASN A 2 -0.88 2.12 -18.65
CA ASN A 2 -0.52 0.93 -17.85
C ASN A 2 -1.81 0.34 -17.29
N GLU A 3 -2.01 -0.96 -17.42
CA GLU A 3 -3.16 -1.65 -16.84
C GLU A 3 -3.00 -1.74 -15.32
N THR A 4 -4.08 -1.48 -14.58
CA THR A 4 -4.12 -1.50 -13.12
C THR A 4 -5.28 -2.36 -12.61
N PHE A 5 -5.24 -2.73 -11.33
CA PHE A 5 -6.35 -3.36 -10.62
C PHE A 5 -6.57 -2.66 -9.27
N PRO A 6 -7.78 -2.73 -8.69
CA PRO A 6 -8.09 -2.07 -7.43
C PRO A 6 -7.23 -2.60 -6.28
N SER A 7 -6.78 -1.72 -5.38
CA SER A 7 -6.01 -2.10 -4.19
C SER A 7 -6.88 -2.60 -3.04
N GLY A 8 -8.21 -2.59 -3.21
CA GLY A 8 -9.21 -2.77 -2.15
C GLY A 8 -9.39 -1.54 -1.25
N CYS A 9 -8.74 -0.42 -1.59
CA CYS A 9 -8.87 0.85 -0.87
C CYS A 9 -9.06 1.98 -1.88
N LEU A 10 -10.28 2.53 -1.94
CA LEU A 10 -10.63 3.52 -2.97
C LEU A 10 -9.83 4.82 -2.86
N THR A 11 -9.50 5.26 -1.65
CA THR A 11 -8.66 6.45 -1.44
C THR A 11 -7.23 6.22 -1.93
N LEU A 12 -6.70 5.00 -1.77
CA LEU A 12 -5.41 4.63 -2.35
C LEU A 12 -5.49 4.54 -3.87
N ASP A 13 -6.53 3.92 -4.42
CA ASP A 13 -6.74 3.85 -5.88
C ASP A 13 -6.83 5.26 -6.49
N PHE A 14 -7.46 6.21 -5.79
CA PHE A 14 -7.51 7.62 -6.18
C PHE A 14 -6.14 8.29 -6.16
N ALA A 15 -5.37 8.08 -5.08
CA ALA A 15 -3.99 8.54 -5.01
C ALA A 15 -3.10 7.93 -6.11
N LEU A 16 -3.37 6.69 -6.51
CA LEU A 16 -2.64 5.99 -7.57
C LEU A 16 -3.18 6.27 -8.98
N SER A 17 -4.31 6.97 -9.09
CA SER A 17 -4.99 7.23 -10.37
C SER A 17 -5.34 5.94 -11.13
N GLY A 18 -5.89 4.95 -10.41
CA GLY A 18 -6.42 3.71 -11.01
C GLY A 18 -6.07 2.42 -10.28
N GLY A 19 -5.25 2.48 -9.22
CA GLY A 19 -4.90 1.34 -8.38
C GLY A 19 -3.49 0.79 -8.62
N LEU A 20 -3.31 -0.50 -8.33
CA LEU A 20 -2.02 -1.18 -8.38
C LEU A 20 -1.67 -1.60 -9.81
N PRO A 21 -0.42 -1.40 -10.27
CA PRO A 21 -0.03 -1.73 -11.64
C PRO A 21 0.12 -3.23 -11.88
N LYS A 22 -0.43 -3.74 -12.98
CA LYS A 22 -0.24 -5.13 -13.45
C LYS A 22 1.18 -5.39 -13.96
N GLY A 23 1.70 -6.59 -13.77
CA GLY A 23 3.00 -7.02 -14.30
C GLY A 23 4.21 -6.29 -13.70
N ARG A 24 4.05 -5.64 -12.53
CA ARG A 24 5.10 -4.81 -11.91
C ARG A 24 5.41 -5.26 -10.49
N ILE A 25 6.58 -4.85 -10.02
CA ILE A 25 6.97 -4.98 -8.61
C ILE A 25 6.45 -3.77 -7.83
N VAL A 26 5.80 -4.04 -6.71
CA VAL A 26 5.30 -3.08 -5.73
C VAL A 26 5.95 -3.39 -4.39
N GLU A 27 6.41 -2.37 -3.67
CA GLU A 27 6.85 -2.51 -2.29
C GLU A 27 5.88 -1.77 -1.36
N ILE A 28 5.37 -2.45 -0.34
CA ILE A 28 4.58 -1.84 0.73
C ILE A 28 5.40 -1.98 2.02
N TYR A 29 5.78 -0.87 2.62
CA TYR A 29 6.64 -0.86 3.79
C TYR A 29 6.14 0.10 4.87
N GLY A 30 6.50 -0.17 6.11
CA GLY A 30 5.99 0.56 7.25
C GLY A 30 6.41 -0.08 8.57
N PRO A 31 6.10 0.56 9.71
CA PRO A 31 6.33 -0.04 11.02
C PRO A 31 5.47 -1.30 11.20
N GLU A 32 5.71 -2.05 12.26
CA GLU A 32 4.84 -3.15 12.68
C GLU A 32 3.40 -2.66 12.91
N SER A 33 2.43 -3.55 12.71
CA SER A 33 1.00 -3.26 12.93
C SER A 33 0.44 -2.02 12.20
N SER A 34 1.10 -1.61 11.10
CA SER A 34 0.68 -0.48 10.27
C SER A 34 -0.40 -0.82 9.23
N GLY A 35 -0.75 -2.11 9.07
CA GLY A 35 -1.74 -2.56 8.09
C GLY A 35 -1.17 -3.03 6.73
N LYS A 36 0.14 -3.30 6.64
CA LYS A 36 0.80 -3.85 5.43
C LYS A 36 0.10 -5.10 4.90
N THR A 37 -0.01 -6.12 5.75
CA THR A 37 -0.64 -7.41 5.42
C THR A 37 -2.12 -7.23 5.11
N THR A 38 -2.85 -6.42 5.88
CA THR A 38 -4.25 -6.07 5.57
C THR A 38 -4.41 -5.50 4.17
N LEU A 39 -3.56 -4.54 3.77
CA LEU A 39 -3.62 -3.96 2.43
C LEU A 39 -3.28 -4.97 1.33
N ALA A 40 -2.34 -5.89 1.58
CA ALA A 40 -2.02 -6.97 0.64
C ALA A 40 -3.16 -7.99 0.50
N LEU A 41 -3.83 -8.35 1.59
CA LEU A 41 -4.99 -9.24 1.58
C LEU A 41 -6.18 -8.60 0.85
N HIS A 42 -6.38 -7.29 0.99
CA HIS A 42 -7.35 -6.54 0.18
C HIS A 42 -7.02 -6.58 -1.31
N ALA A 43 -5.74 -6.40 -1.68
CA ALA A 43 -5.32 -6.53 -3.07
C ALA A 43 -5.53 -7.97 -3.63
N ILE A 44 -5.28 -9.00 -2.81
CA ILE A 44 -5.59 -10.40 -3.14
C ILE A 44 -7.09 -10.59 -3.39
N ALA A 45 -7.93 -10.11 -2.47
CA ALA A 45 -9.38 -10.22 -2.59
C ALA A 45 -9.90 -9.54 -3.88
N GLU A 46 -9.37 -8.36 -4.24
CA GLU A 46 -9.76 -7.68 -5.47
C GLU A 46 -9.33 -8.44 -6.75
N VAL A 47 -8.12 -9.03 -6.76
CA VAL A 47 -7.68 -9.87 -7.90
C VAL A 47 -8.58 -11.10 -8.05
N GLN A 48 -8.92 -11.77 -6.95
CA GLN A 48 -9.82 -12.93 -6.96
C GLN A 48 -11.23 -12.56 -7.43
N LYS A 49 -11.77 -11.41 -7.00
CA LYS A 49 -13.07 -10.90 -7.49
C LYS A 49 -13.08 -10.63 -9.00
N LEU A 50 -11.94 -10.27 -9.57
CA LEU A 50 -11.77 -10.10 -11.01
C LEU A 50 -11.54 -11.43 -11.76
N GLY A 51 -11.64 -12.57 -11.06
CA GLY A 51 -11.43 -13.91 -11.61
C GLY A 51 -9.96 -14.30 -11.78
N GLY A 52 -9.04 -13.52 -11.23
CA GLY A 52 -7.60 -13.80 -11.25
C GLY A 52 -7.16 -14.69 -10.10
N ASN A 53 -5.99 -15.31 -10.24
CA ASN A 53 -5.40 -16.16 -9.21
C ASN A 53 -4.35 -15.41 -8.42
N ALA A 54 -4.33 -15.65 -7.11
CA ALA A 54 -3.38 -15.03 -6.20
C ALA A 54 -2.56 -16.06 -5.43
N MET A 55 -1.35 -15.67 -5.05
CA MET A 55 -0.46 -16.45 -4.20
C MET A 55 0.08 -15.60 -3.05
N LEU A 56 0.13 -16.17 -1.86
CA LEU A 56 0.79 -15.61 -0.69
C LEU A 56 2.01 -16.46 -0.35
N VAL A 57 3.18 -15.82 -0.33
CA VAL A 57 4.42 -16.38 0.24
C VAL A 57 4.53 -15.85 1.66
N ASP A 58 4.12 -16.67 2.63
CA ASP A 58 4.11 -16.36 4.05
C ASP A 58 5.44 -16.80 4.68
N ALA A 59 6.46 -15.95 4.55
CA ALA A 59 7.76 -16.14 5.17
C ALA A 59 7.77 -15.76 6.66
N GLU A 60 6.81 -14.95 7.13
CA GLU A 60 6.65 -14.63 8.55
C GLU A 60 5.91 -15.74 9.33
N HIS A 61 5.36 -16.75 8.65
CA HIS A 61 4.53 -17.81 9.24
C HIS A 61 3.37 -17.26 10.07
N ALA A 62 2.77 -16.17 9.61
CA ALA A 62 1.76 -15.39 10.34
C ALA A 62 0.41 -15.34 9.60
N PHE A 63 0.21 -16.17 8.58
CA PHE A 63 -1.05 -16.20 7.83
C PHE A 63 -2.24 -16.65 8.70
N ASP A 64 -3.28 -15.81 8.73
CA ASP A 64 -4.56 -16.10 9.37
C ASP A 64 -5.67 -16.29 8.31
N PRO A 65 -6.13 -17.53 8.09
CA PRO A 65 -7.24 -17.84 7.18
C PRO A 65 -8.56 -17.16 7.56
N ALA A 66 -8.88 -17.06 8.85
CA ALA A 66 -10.15 -16.51 9.32
C ALA A 66 -10.21 -15.01 9.08
N TYR A 67 -9.14 -14.30 9.42
CA TYR A 67 -9.01 -12.87 9.13
C TYR A 67 -9.02 -12.61 7.62
N SER A 68 -8.29 -13.40 6.83
CA SER A 68 -8.26 -13.26 5.37
C SER A 68 -9.66 -13.41 4.74
N LYS A 69 -10.43 -14.41 5.19
CA LYS A 69 -11.81 -14.61 4.74
C LYS A 69 -12.71 -13.42 5.10
N ALA A 70 -12.53 -12.83 6.28
CA ALA A 70 -13.28 -11.64 6.68
C ALA A 70 -12.99 -10.42 5.79
N LEU A 71 -11.77 -10.33 5.23
CA LEU A 71 -11.38 -9.31 4.25
C LEU A 71 -11.89 -9.60 2.83
N GLY A 72 -12.57 -10.73 2.61
CA GLY A 72 -13.10 -11.15 1.32
C GLY A 72 -12.14 -11.93 0.45
N VAL A 73 -11.04 -12.45 1.02
CA VAL A 73 -10.16 -13.39 0.33
C VAL A 73 -10.87 -14.74 0.19
N ASP A 74 -10.85 -15.29 -1.02
CA ASP A 74 -11.21 -16.69 -1.25
C ASP A 74 -10.03 -17.58 -0.84
N VAL A 75 -10.07 -18.00 0.42
CA VAL A 75 -9.01 -18.80 1.05
C VAL A 75 -8.88 -20.19 0.43
N GLU A 76 -9.97 -20.76 -0.09
CA GLU A 76 -9.96 -22.09 -0.69
C GLU A 76 -9.16 -22.11 -2.00
N ASN A 77 -9.21 -21.00 -2.74
CA ASN A 77 -8.48 -20.83 -4.00
C ASN A 77 -7.18 -20.01 -3.86
N LEU A 78 -6.81 -19.59 -2.64
CA LEU A 78 -5.55 -18.88 -2.40
C LEU A 78 -4.40 -19.88 -2.30
N ILE A 79 -3.37 -19.71 -3.13
CA ILE A 79 -2.15 -20.52 -3.01
C ILE A 79 -1.29 -19.93 -1.90
N VAL A 80 -1.12 -20.65 -0.81
CA VAL A 80 -0.25 -20.26 0.30
C VAL A 80 1.00 -21.11 0.30
N CYS A 81 2.17 -20.46 0.33
CA CYS A 81 3.46 -21.10 0.42
C CYS A 81 4.17 -20.61 1.69
N GLN A 82 4.56 -21.54 2.55
CA GLN A 82 5.38 -21.29 3.74
C GLN A 82 6.77 -21.88 3.48
N PRO A 83 7.75 -21.07 3.04
CA PRO A 83 9.06 -21.54 2.62
C PRO A 83 10.02 -21.72 3.81
N ASP A 84 10.95 -22.68 3.72
CA ASP A 84 11.97 -22.88 4.76
C ASP A 84 13.06 -21.80 4.76
N HIS A 85 13.34 -21.20 3.59
CA HIS A 85 14.40 -20.20 3.42
C HIS A 85 14.12 -19.26 2.24
N GLY A 86 14.82 -18.12 2.20
CA GLY A 86 14.57 -17.04 1.26
C GLY A 86 14.78 -17.42 -0.20
N GLU A 87 15.77 -18.26 -0.53
CA GLU A 87 15.97 -18.75 -1.90
C GLU A 87 14.76 -19.57 -2.37
N MET A 88 14.25 -20.47 -1.53
CA MET A 88 13.08 -21.29 -1.86
C MET A 88 11.86 -20.40 -2.10
N ALA A 89 11.61 -19.43 -1.21
CA ALA A 89 10.52 -18.47 -1.33
C ALA A 89 10.51 -17.76 -2.70
N LEU A 90 11.67 -17.20 -3.08
CA LEU A 90 11.81 -16.42 -4.30
C LEU A 90 11.81 -17.31 -5.56
N GLU A 91 12.34 -18.53 -5.48
CA GLU A 91 12.30 -19.49 -6.58
C GLU A 91 10.87 -19.98 -6.87
N ILE A 92 10.09 -20.30 -5.83
CA ILE A 92 8.70 -20.70 -5.99
C ILE A 92 7.90 -19.54 -6.59
N ALA A 93 8.03 -18.34 -6.04
CA ALA A 93 7.37 -17.14 -6.57
C ALA A 93 7.72 -16.90 -8.05
N ASP A 94 9.00 -17.01 -8.43
CA ASP A 94 9.45 -16.81 -9.81
C ASP A 94 8.96 -17.91 -10.77
N ARG A 95 8.89 -19.17 -10.31
CA ARG A 95 8.30 -20.28 -11.08
C ARG A 95 6.81 -20.08 -11.31
N MET A 96 6.07 -19.70 -10.27
CA MET A 96 4.63 -19.44 -10.34
C MET A 96 4.30 -18.21 -11.18
N CYS A 97 5.12 -17.16 -11.11
CA CYS A 97 5.01 -16.01 -12.00
C CYS A 97 5.21 -16.40 -13.47
N ARG A 98 6.23 -17.23 -13.77
CA ARG A 98 6.51 -17.69 -15.14
C ARG A 98 5.45 -18.60 -15.74
N SER A 99 4.66 -19.32 -14.93
CA SER A 99 3.62 -20.19 -15.47
C SER A 99 2.50 -19.42 -16.14
N GLY A 100 2.37 -18.11 -15.85
CA GLY A 100 1.26 -17.28 -16.32
C GLY A 100 -0.07 -17.59 -15.65
N ALA A 101 -0.08 -18.50 -14.66
CA ALA A 101 -1.31 -18.92 -13.98
C ALA A 101 -1.68 -18.01 -12.80
N ILE A 102 -0.78 -17.12 -12.36
CA ILE A 102 -0.95 -16.25 -11.19
C ILE A 102 -0.88 -14.77 -11.59
N ASP A 103 -1.89 -14.01 -11.21
CA ASP A 103 -2.01 -12.58 -11.50
C ASP A 103 -1.38 -11.71 -10.42
N LEU A 104 -1.32 -12.20 -9.16
CA LEU A 104 -0.74 -11.50 -8.03
C LEU A 104 0.02 -12.44 -7.10
N ILE A 105 1.27 -12.10 -6.78
CA ILE A 105 2.05 -12.75 -5.72
C ILE A 105 2.38 -11.73 -4.65
N CYS A 106 1.99 -12.01 -3.41
CA CYS A 106 2.36 -11.24 -2.23
C CYS A 106 3.44 -11.99 -1.44
N VAL A 107 4.54 -11.32 -1.09
CA VAL A 107 5.62 -11.87 -0.26
C VAL A 107 5.61 -11.16 1.09
N ASP A 108 5.23 -11.89 2.14
CA ASP A 108 5.12 -11.41 3.52
C ASP A 108 6.13 -12.14 4.42
N SER A 109 7.29 -11.57 4.73
CA SER A 109 7.84 -10.29 4.28
C SER A 109 9.30 -10.43 3.85
N VAL A 110 9.83 -9.41 3.18
CA VAL A 110 11.25 -9.36 2.77
C VAL A 110 12.19 -9.55 3.94
N SER A 111 11.82 -9.02 5.12
CA SER A 111 12.65 -9.15 6.33
C SER A 111 12.81 -10.60 6.77
N ALA A 112 11.84 -11.47 6.47
CA ALA A 112 11.85 -12.90 6.79
C ALA A 112 12.42 -13.79 5.66
N LEU A 113 12.87 -13.22 4.54
CA LEU A 113 13.57 -13.96 3.48
C LEU A 113 15.01 -14.26 3.89
N THR A 114 15.18 -15.10 4.91
CA THR A 114 16.47 -15.46 5.48
C THR A 114 17.18 -16.46 4.57
N PRO A 115 18.40 -16.16 4.07
CA PRO A 115 19.15 -17.08 3.23
C PRO A 115 19.44 -18.40 3.94
N ARG A 116 19.48 -19.51 3.18
CA ARG A 116 19.75 -20.84 3.73
C ARG A 116 21.03 -20.91 4.58
N ALA A 117 22.11 -20.30 4.11
CA ALA A 117 23.38 -20.33 4.83
C ALA A 117 23.32 -19.57 6.18
N GLU A 118 22.40 -18.61 6.32
CA GLU A 118 22.19 -17.89 7.58
C GLU A 118 21.39 -18.74 8.58
N ILE A 119 20.42 -19.52 8.09
CA ILE A 119 19.63 -20.47 8.91
C ILE A 119 20.48 -21.65 9.38
N GLU A 120 21.33 -22.20 8.51
CA GLU A 120 22.23 -23.32 8.84
C GLU A 120 23.46 -22.87 9.66
N GLY A 121 23.72 -21.57 9.71
CA GLY A 121 24.85 -20.98 10.44
C GLY A 121 24.58 -20.85 11.94
N GLU A 122 25.67 -20.67 12.71
CA GLU A 122 25.57 -20.40 14.14
C GLU A 122 25.17 -18.94 14.41
N ILE A 123 24.40 -18.72 15.49
CA ILE A 123 24.03 -17.38 15.93
C ILE A 123 25.31 -16.57 16.25
N GLY A 124 25.46 -15.41 15.59
CA GLY A 124 26.65 -14.55 15.72
C GLY A 124 27.70 -14.78 14.65
N MET A 125 27.55 -15.78 13.77
CA MET A 125 28.39 -15.94 12.59
C MET A 125 28.18 -14.76 11.64
N GLN A 126 29.27 -14.12 11.21
CA GLN A 126 29.20 -12.99 10.30
C GLN A 126 28.92 -13.44 8.86
N GLN A 127 27.75 -13.11 8.34
CA GLN A 127 27.37 -13.34 6.94
C GLN A 127 26.88 -12.05 6.29
N MET A 128 27.82 -11.13 6.01
CA MET A 128 27.47 -9.78 5.58
C MET A 128 26.78 -9.73 4.22
N GLY A 129 25.58 -9.16 4.18
CA GLY A 129 24.90 -8.77 2.94
C GLY A 129 24.32 -9.93 2.12
N LEU A 130 24.18 -11.12 2.69
CA LEU A 130 23.70 -12.31 1.99
C LEU A 130 22.27 -12.10 1.45
N GLN A 131 21.35 -11.62 2.29
CA GLN A 131 19.98 -11.29 1.89
C GLN A 131 19.93 -10.23 0.77
N ALA A 132 20.77 -9.20 0.84
CA ALA A 132 20.81 -8.14 -0.19
C ALA A 132 21.26 -8.67 -1.57
N ARG A 133 22.21 -9.60 -1.58
CA ARG A 133 22.67 -10.27 -2.81
C ARG A 133 21.58 -11.19 -3.38
N LEU A 134 20.92 -11.97 -2.53
CA LEU A 134 19.79 -12.81 -2.90
C LEU A 134 18.68 -11.99 -3.57
N MET A 135 18.23 -10.91 -2.90
CA MET A 135 17.21 -10.01 -3.45
C MET A 135 17.63 -9.41 -4.78
N SER A 136 18.88 -8.96 -4.91
CA SER A 136 19.39 -8.37 -6.15
C SER A 136 19.37 -9.36 -7.33
N GLN A 137 19.69 -10.63 -7.08
CA GLN A 137 19.67 -11.68 -8.10
C GLN A 137 18.25 -12.06 -8.48
N ALA A 138 17.37 -12.26 -7.49
CA ALA A 138 15.98 -12.64 -7.68
C ALA A 138 15.19 -11.56 -8.45
N LEU A 139 15.23 -10.30 -7.98
CA LEU A 139 14.48 -9.20 -8.58
C LEU A 139 14.88 -8.94 -10.04
N ARG A 140 16.15 -9.16 -10.41
CA ARG A 140 16.63 -9.04 -11.79
C ARG A 140 15.93 -10.02 -12.73
N LYS A 141 15.67 -11.25 -12.28
CA LYS A 141 14.95 -12.29 -13.03
C LYS A 141 13.44 -12.03 -12.99
N MET A 142 12.90 -11.86 -11.80
CA MET A 142 11.47 -11.73 -11.54
C MET A 142 10.86 -10.50 -12.20
N SER A 143 11.57 -9.36 -12.27
CA SER A 143 11.04 -8.15 -12.91
C SER A 143 10.70 -8.37 -14.39
N GLY A 144 11.50 -9.16 -15.11
CA GLY A 144 11.23 -9.49 -16.52
C GLY A 144 10.08 -10.48 -16.67
N ASN A 145 10.02 -11.47 -15.78
CA ASN A 145 8.97 -12.50 -15.80
C ASN A 145 7.61 -11.90 -15.44
N ALA A 146 7.55 -11.08 -14.38
CA ALA A 146 6.34 -10.34 -13.96
C ALA A 146 5.75 -9.52 -15.11
N SER A 147 6.59 -8.76 -15.82
CA SER A 147 6.13 -7.94 -16.93
C SER A 147 5.60 -8.75 -18.11
N LYS A 148 6.17 -9.94 -18.38
CA LYS A 148 5.73 -10.80 -19.49
C LYS A 148 4.45 -11.56 -19.14
N ALA A 149 4.31 -12.00 -17.90
CA ALA A 149 3.17 -12.76 -17.42
C ALA A 149 1.97 -11.88 -17.04
N GLY A 150 2.16 -10.56 -16.89
CA GLY A 150 1.14 -9.68 -16.31
C GLY A 150 0.98 -9.83 -14.80
N CYS A 151 1.80 -10.67 -14.16
CA CYS A 151 1.77 -10.95 -12.72
C CYS A 151 2.37 -9.79 -11.90
N THR A 152 1.60 -9.24 -10.97
CA THR A 152 2.10 -8.23 -10.02
C THR A 152 2.77 -8.91 -8.84
N LEU A 153 3.91 -8.36 -8.42
CA LEU A 153 4.67 -8.85 -7.27
C LEU A 153 4.65 -7.79 -6.16
N ILE A 154 3.92 -8.05 -5.08
CA ILE A 154 3.89 -7.20 -3.89
C ILE A 154 4.89 -7.75 -2.88
N PHE A 155 5.86 -6.94 -2.47
CA PHE A 155 6.77 -7.24 -1.39
C PHE A 155 6.40 -6.41 -0.17
N LEU A 156 6.06 -7.09 0.93
CA LEU A 156 5.89 -6.45 2.22
C LEU A 156 7.26 -6.30 2.88
N ASN A 157 7.51 -5.15 3.49
CA ASN A 157 8.81 -4.86 4.08
C ASN A 157 8.66 -4.07 5.39
N GLN A 158 9.66 -4.22 6.25
CA GLN A 158 9.69 -3.54 7.54
C GLN A 158 10.67 -2.35 7.47
N ILE A 159 10.39 -1.34 8.30
CA ILE A 159 11.34 -0.24 8.53
C ILE A 159 12.40 -0.71 9.54
N ARG A 160 13.65 -0.32 9.28
CA ARG A 160 14.82 -0.47 10.14
C ARG A 160 15.53 0.88 10.23
N HIS A 161 16.40 1.04 11.22
CA HIS A 161 17.21 2.25 11.37
C HIS A 161 18.68 1.96 11.06
N LYS A 162 19.30 2.77 10.21
CA LYS A 162 20.73 2.70 9.95
C LYS A 162 21.49 3.35 11.12
N ILE A 163 22.26 2.55 11.84
CA ILE A 163 23.12 3.03 12.92
C ILE A 163 24.18 3.97 12.34
N GLY A 164 24.45 5.09 13.05
CA GLY A 164 25.49 6.06 12.68
C GLY A 164 25.04 7.17 11.72
N VAL A 165 23.74 7.26 11.39
CA VAL A 165 23.20 8.41 10.65
C VAL A 165 22.73 9.46 11.65
N TYR A 166 23.52 10.52 11.81
CA TYR A 166 23.21 11.65 12.71
C TYR A 166 22.45 12.79 12.02
N TYR A 167 22.46 12.83 10.68
CA TYR A 167 21.79 13.85 9.87
C TYR A 167 20.99 13.20 8.71
N GLY A 168 19.77 13.67 8.48
CA GLY A 168 18.84 13.11 7.49
C GLY A 168 17.93 12.01 8.05
N ASN A 169 17.18 11.33 7.16
CA ASN A 169 16.28 10.23 7.56
C ASN A 169 17.10 8.93 7.77
N PRO A 170 17.16 8.36 8.99
CA PRO A 170 17.90 7.13 9.27
C PRO A 170 17.14 5.86 8.84
N GLU A 171 15.88 5.98 8.43
CA GLU A 171 15.05 4.83 8.09
C GLU A 171 15.46 4.18 6.76
N VAL A 172 15.56 2.85 6.80
CA VAL A 172 15.89 1.98 5.68
C VAL A 172 14.94 0.77 5.69
N THR A 173 14.88 0.05 4.58
CA THR A 173 14.09 -1.19 4.44
C THR A 173 15.02 -2.41 4.37
N SER A 174 14.54 -3.59 4.77
CA SER A 174 15.32 -4.84 4.69
C SER A 174 15.56 -5.28 3.23
N GLY A 175 16.49 -6.22 3.01
CA GLY A 175 16.77 -6.77 1.68
C GLY A 175 17.69 -5.93 0.78
N GLY A 176 18.34 -4.90 1.34
CA GLY A 176 19.24 -4.01 0.61
C GLY A 176 18.51 -3.03 -0.33
N ILE A 177 19.25 -2.44 -1.27
CA ILE A 177 18.74 -1.32 -2.08
C ILE A 177 18.01 -1.78 -3.36
N ALA A 178 18.17 -3.05 -3.75
CA ALA A 178 17.66 -3.55 -5.03
C ALA A 178 16.15 -3.34 -5.19
N LEU A 179 15.35 -3.70 -4.17
CA LEU A 179 13.90 -3.56 -4.21
C LEU A 179 13.48 -2.10 -4.46
N LYS A 180 14.15 -1.13 -3.83
CA LYS A 180 13.90 0.30 -4.05
C LYS A 180 14.07 0.71 -5.52
N PHE A 181 15.00 0.10 -6.27
CA PHE A 181 15.21 0.40 -7.69
C PHE A 181 14.24 -0.35 -8.61
N PHE A 182 14.02 -1.63 -8.36
CA PHE A 182 13.16 -2.50 -9.17
C PHE A 182 11.66 -2.20 -8.99
N ALA A 183 11.22 -1.83 -7.79
CA ALA A 183 9.84 -1.47 -7.53
C ALA A 183 9.38 -0.33 -8.44
N SER A 184 8.28 -0.54 -9.17
CA SER A 184 7.61 0.51 -9.94
C SER A 184 6.78 1.40 -9.03
N LEU A 185 6.28 0.86 -7.93
CA LEU A 185 5.51 1.57 -6.92
C LEU A 185 6.08 1.27 -5.53
N ARG A 186 6.30 2.29 -4.70
CA ARG A 186 6.66 2.13 -3.29
C ARG A 186 5.66 2.88 -2.44
N LEU A 187 5.03 2.17 -1.52
CA LEU A 187 3.99 2.65 -0.63
C LEU A 187 4.50 2.58 0.80
N GLU A 188 4.58 3.74 1.45
CA GLU A 188 4.88 3.80 2.88
C GLU A 188 3.57 3.92 3.65
N ILE A 189 3.24 2.92 4.45
CA ILE A 189 2.06 2.92 5.31
C ILE A 189 2.46 3.22 6.75
N ARG A 190 1.74 4.14 7.40
CA ARG A 190 1.94 4.48 8.81
C ARG A 190 0.61 4.68 9.55
N PRO A 191 0.50 4.22 10.80
CA PRO A 191 -0.61 4.60 11.65
C PRO A 191 -0.55 6.11 11.97
N THR A 192 -1.70 6.77 11.97
CA THR A 192 -1.85 8.20 12.33
C THR A 192 -2.66 8.40 13.59
N GLY A 193 -3.44 7.41 14.03
CA GLY A 193 -4.20 7.46 15.27
C GLY A 193 -5.04 6.21 15.46
N LYS A 194 -5.49 5.95 16.69
CA LYS A 194 -6.41 4.86 16.99
C LYS A 194 -7.87 5.30 16.86
N ILE A 195 -8.74 4.36 16.54
CA ILE A 195 -10.19 4.57 16.46
C ILE A 195 -10.80 3.96 17.72
N LYS A 196 -11.48 4.77 18.53
CA LYS A 196 -12.13 4.33 19.76
C LYS A 196 -13.58 3.95 19.52
N SER A 197 -14.05 2.95 20.25
CA SER A 197 -15.47 2.60 20.30
C SER A 197 -16.31 3.76 20.85
N VAL A 198 -17.53 3.92 20.33
CA VAL A 198 -18.51 4.88 20.88
C VAL A 198 -19.02 4.41 22.26
N LYS A 199 -18.90 3.11 22.57
CA LYS A 199 -19.48 2.48 23.77
C LYS A 199 -18.46 2.19 24.89
N GLY A 200 -17.19 2.58 24.74
CA GLY A 200 -16.15 2.29 25.75
C GLY A 200 -14.76 2.81 25.34
N ASP A 201 -13.73 2.42 26.11
CA ASP A 201 -12.33 2.84 25.88
C ASP A 201 -11.52 1.85 25.03
N GLU A 202 -12.20 0.91 24.37
CA GLU A 202 -11.57 -0.09 23.50
C GLU A 202 -11.21 0.52 22.13
N ASP A 203 -10.01 0.21 21.66
CA ASP A 203 -9.54 0.55 20.33
C ASP A 203 -10.13 -0.46 19.32
N ILE A 204 -11.00 0.01 18.42
CA ILE A 204 -11.70 -0.82 17.43
C ILE A 204 -11.03 -0.79 16.04
N GLY A 205 -9.98 0.02 15.90
CA GLY A 205 -9.27 0.15 14.65
C GLY A 205 -8.15 1.19 14.69
N VAL A 206 -7.58 1.44 13.52
CA VAL A 206 -6.47 2.37 13.33
C VAL A 206 -6.69 3.20 12.08
N ARG A 207 -6.46 4.50 12.19
CA ARG A 207 -6.31 5.38 11.02
C ARG A 207 -4.92 5.22 10.47
N VAL A 208 -4.82 5.04 9.17
CA VAL A 208 -3.56 4.85 8.48
C VAL A 208 -3.42 5.87 7.35
N ARG A 209 -2.17 6.23 7.09
CA ARG A 209 -1.78 7.05 5.96
C ARG A 209 -0.81 6.27 5.11
N VAL A 210 -1.11 6.16 3.82
CA VAL A 210 -0.24 5.59 2.80
C VAL A 210 0.34 6.71 1.95
N ARG A 211 1.66 6.83 1.91
CA ARG A 211 2.39 7.78 1.05
C ARG A 211 3.00 7.08 -0.14
N VAL A 212 2.80 7.63 -1.34
CA VAL A 212 3.40 7.13 -2.58
C VAL A 212 4.83 7.66 -2.68
N GLN A 213 5.79 6.90 -2.14
CA GLN A 213 7.20 7.31 -2.07
C GLN A 213 7.95 7.16 -3.39
N LYS A 214 7.44 6.32 -4.28
CA LYS A 214 7.91 6.17 -5.65
C LYS A 214 6.76 5.70 -6.52
N SER A 215 6.60 6.30 -7.69
CA SER A 215 5.72 5.76 -8.72
C SER A 215 6.35 5.96 -10.10
N LYS A 216 6.39 4.90 -10.89
CA LYS A 216 6.70 4.90 -12.33
C LYS A 216 5.43 4.84 -13.21
N VAL A 217 4.26 4.80 -12.56
CA VAL A 217 2.96 4.55 -13.23
C VAL A 217 1.95 5.67 -12.99
N SER A 218 2.19 6.51 -12.00
CA SER A 218 1.34 7.63 -11.58
C SER A 218 2.21 8.76 -10.97
N ARG A 219 1.59 9.86 -10.54
CA ARG A 219 2.31 10.96 -9.89
C ARG A 219 2.81 10.53 -8.49
N PRO A 220 4.12 10.60 -8.20
CA PRO A 220 4.62 10.31 -6.86
C PRO A 220 4.18 11.38 -5.84
N TYR A 221 4.39 11.09 -4.56
CA TYR A 221 4.16 11.97 -3.41
C TYR A 221 2.71 12.28 -3.04
N LYS A 222 1.75 11.70 -3.77
CA LYS A 222 0.36 11.63 -3.31
C LYS A 222 0.24 10.79 -2.04
N GLN A 223 -0.81 11.05 -1.28
CA GLN A 223 -1.09 10.35 -0.02
C GLN A 223 -2.56 9.93 -0.01
N ALA A 224 -2.84 8.80 0.63
CA ALA A 224 -4.17 8.32 0.91
C ALA A 224 -4.31 8.11 2.42
N GLU A 225 -5.46 8.47 2.96
CA GLU A 225 -5.83 8.18 4.34
C GLU A 225 -7.08 7.32 4.34
N PHE A 226 -7.14 6.38 5.28
CA PHE A 226 -8.28 5.51 5.48
C PHE A 226 -8.22 4.86 6.85
N GLU A 227 -9.32 4.20 7.20
CA GLU A 227 -9.50 3.51 8.47
C GLU A 227 -9.37 2.01 8.23
N ILE A 228 -8.62 1.32 9.10
CA ILE A 228 -8.60 -0.13 9.20
C ILE A 228 -9.31 -0.51 10.49
N ILE A 229 -10.47 -1.15 10.36
CA ILE A 229 -11.25 -1.67 11.47
C ILE A 229 -10.77 -3.10 11.76
N PHE A 230 -10.54 -3.42 13.03
CA PHE A 230 -10.06 -4.75 13.40
C PHE A 230 -11.12 -5.81 13.09
N GLY A 231 -10.69 -6.92 12.46
CA GLY A 231 -11.59 -7.98 11.99
C GLY A 231 -12.33 -7.69 10.67
N GLU A 232 -12.49 -6.43 10.26
CA GLU A 232 -13.21 -6.07 9.03
C GLU A 232 -12.30 -5.54 7.91
N GLY A 233 -11.14 -4.97 8.25
CA GLY A 233 -10.19 -4.40 7.29
C GLY A 233 -10.47 -2.95 6.93
N VAL A 234 -10.20 -2.57 5.67
CA VAL A 234 -10.35 -1.20 5.20
C VAL A 234 -11.83 -0.79 5.20
N GLY A 235 -12.14 0.33 5.86
CA GLY A 235 -13.49 0.88 5.92
C GLY A 235 -13.95 1.40 4.55
N LYS A 236 -14.66 0.54 3.78
CA LYS A 236 -15.10 0.83 2.41
C LYS A 236 -15.94 2.12 2.32
N LEU A 237 -16.97 2.25 3.16
CA LEU A 237 -17.84 3.45 3.18
C LEU A 237 -17.07 4.72 3.51
N GLY A 238 -16.10 4.62 4.43
CA GLY A 238 -15.18 5.70 4.78
C GLY A 238 -14.43 6.19 3.55
N CYS A 239 -13.84 5.26 2.80
CA CYS A 239 -13.10 5.58 1.58
C CYS A 239 -13.99 6.21 0.50
N VAL A 240 -15.22 5.72 0.33
CA VAL A 240 -16.19 6.28 -0.63
C VAL A 240 -16.55 7.71 -0.27
N LEU A 241 -16.88 7.97 1.00
CA LEU A 241 -17.22 9.32 1.47
C LEU A 241 -16.04 10.28 1.32
N ASP A 242 -14.82 9.85 1.66
CA ASP A 242 -13.61 10.68 1.54
C ASP A 242 -13.31 11.03 0.09
N CYS A 243 -13.35 10.05 -0.81
CA CYS A 243 -13.17 10.31 -2.24
C CYS A 243 -14.27 11.22 -2.80
N ALA A 244 -15.52 11.03 -2.37
CA ALA A 244 -16.63 11.87 -2.81
C ALA A 244 -16.49 13.32 -2.32
N GLU A 245 -16.00 13.54 -1.09
CA GLU A 245 -15.65 14.88 -0.56
C GLU A 245 -14.51 15.48 -1.37
N MET A 246 -13.41 14.74 -1.61
CA MET A 246 -12.25 15.22 -2.37
C MET A 246 -12.57 15.58 -3.83
N MET A 247 -13.63 15.02 -4.40
CA MET A 247 -14.08 15.28 -5.77
C MET A 247 -15.24 16.28 -5.85
N ASP A 248 -15.65 16.89 -4.74
CA ASP A 248 -16.82 17.78 -4.67
C ASP A 248 -18.13 17.10 -5.14
N ILE A 249 -18.23 15.77 -5.02
CA ILE A 249 -19.47 15.01 -5.25
C ILE A 249 -20.35 15.12 -4.01
N VAL A 250 -19.74 14.93 -2.83
CA VAL A 250 -20.35 15.21 -1.53
C VAL A 250 -19.82 16.56 -1.06
N VAL A 251 -20.73 17.49 -0.78
CA VAL A 251 -20.38 18.84 -0.36
C VAL A 251 -20.39 18.92 1.16
N LYS A 252 -19.28 19.42 1.72
CA LYS A 252 -19.16 19.69 3.15
C LYS A 252 -19.26 21.18 3.46
N LYS A 253 -20.31 21.59 4.18
CA LYS A 253 -20.50 22.97 4.65
C LYS A 253 -20.38 23.00 6.16
N GLY A 254 -19.23 23.48 6.67
CA GLY A 254 -18.89 23.40 8.09
C GLY A 254 -18.76 21.94 8.53
N SER A 255 -19.63 21.49 9.44
CA SER A 255 -19.68 20.08 9.88
C SER A 255 -20.71 19.24 9.13
N TRP A 256 -21.49 19.81 8.21
CA TRP A 256 -22.56 19.10 7.50
C TRP A 256 -22.11 18.52 6.16
N TYR A 257 -22.48 17.27 5.90
CA TYR A 257 -22.29 16.57 4.63
C TYR A 257 -23.61 16.47 3.86
N SER A 258 -23.58 16.78 2.56
CA SER A 258 -24.73 16.73 1.67
C SER A 258 -24.36 16.13 0.31
N TYR A 259 -25.30 15.40 -0.30
CA TYR A 259 -25.21 14.89 -1.67
C TYR A 259 -26.46 15.32 -2.44
N GLY A 260 -26.32 16.18 -3.44
CA GLY A 260 -27.46 16.84 -4.08
C GLY A 260 -28.32 17.57 -3.03
N ASP A 261 -29.61 17.25 -3.00
CA ASP A 261 -30.56 17.77 -2.00
C ASP A 261 -30.59 16.96 -0.69
N ASN A 262 -29.94 15.79 -0.65
CA ASN A 262 -29.94 14.91 0.52
C ASN A 262 -28.92 15.37 1.56
N ARG A 263 -29.37 15.58 2.79
CA ARG A 263 -28.49 15.83 3.94
C ARG A 263 -28.05 14.50 4.54
N LEU A 264 -26.79 14.13 4.34
CA LEU A 264 -26.22 12.88 4.83
C LEU A 264 -26.03 12.90 6.36
N GLY A 265 -25.69 14.06 6.92
CA GLY A 265 -25.61 14.24 8.36
C GLY A 265 -24.61 15.30 8.82
N GLN A 266 -24.64 15.58 10.12
CA GLN A 266 -23.68 16.45 10.79
C GLN A 266 -22.55 15.63 11.40
N GLY A 267 -21.33 15.84 10.91
CA GLY A 267 -20.15 15.07 11.26
C GLY A 267 -19.99 13.82 10.40
N ARG A 268 -18.74 13.33 10.33
CA ARG A 268 -18.37 12.18 9.49
C ARG A 268 -19.14 10.92 9.89
N ASP A 269 -19.21 10.61 11.18
CA ASP A 269 -19.80 9.37 11.66
C ASP A 269 -21.30 9.26 11.33
N ARG A 270 -22.03 10.37 11.42
CA ARG A 270 -23.45 10.41 11.02
C ARG A 270 -23.63 10.23 9.52
N ALA A 271 -22.77 10.84 8.70
CA ALA A 271 -22.79 10.63 7.26
C ALA A 271 -22.51 9.17 6.88
N LEU A 272 -21.54 8.53 7.55
CA LEU A 272 -21.25 7.10 7.34
C LEU A 272 -22.41 6.21 7.77
N GLN A 273 -23.04 6.51 8.90
CA GLN A 273 -24.23 5.78 9.35
C GLN A 273 -25.38 5.93 8.34
N TYR A 274 -25.61 7.13 7.82
CA TYR A 274 -26.63 7.36 6.81
C TYR A 274 -26.36 6.57 5.52
N LEU A 275 -25.11 6.52 5.04
CA LEU A 275 -24.75 5.73 3.86
C LEU A 275 -24.88 4.22 4.13
N LYS A 276 -24.56 3.78 5.35
CA LYS A 276 -24.75 2.38 5.77
C LYS A 276 -26.22 1.98 5.77
N ASP A 277 -27.10 2.88 6.21
CA ASP A 277 -28.54 2.65 6.24
C ASP A 277 -29.20 2.80 4.85
N ASN A 278 -28.51 3.41 3.88
CA ASN A 278 -28.99 3.65 2.52
C ASN A 278 -28.02 3.10 1.45
N PRO A 279 -27.93 1.76 1.29
CA PRO A 279 -26.94 1.12 0.41
C PRO A 279 -27.10 1.52 -1.06
N VAL A 280 -28.33 1.74 -1.54
CA VAL A 280 -28.59 2.19 -2.92
C VAL A 280 -27.89 3.53 -3.21
N LEU A 281 -27.95 4.46 -2.25
CA LEU A 281 -27.31 5.77 -2.38
C LEU A 281 -25.78 5.64 -2.27
N SER A 282 -25.30 4.77 -1.38
CA SER A 282 -23.87 4.48 -1.26
C SER A 282 -23.30 3.94 -2.58
N ASP A 283 -24.00 2.99 -3.22
CA ASP A 283 -23.57 2.41 -4.50
C ASP A 283 -23.62 3.42 -5.64
N GLU A 284 -24.61 4.32 -5.63
CA GLU A 284 -24.68 5.43 -6.58
C GLU A 284 -23.46 6.35 -6.45
N ILE A 285 -23.15 6.80 -5.24
CA ILE A 285 -21.99 7.67 -4.97
C ILE A 285 -20.69 6.94 -5.36
N GLU A 286 -20.53 5.67 -4.99
CA GLU A 286 -19.35 4.88 -5.34
C GLU A 286 -19.18 4.78 -6.87
N LYS A 287 -20.26 4.54 -7.63
CA LYS A 287 -20.22 4.50 -9.10
C LYS A 287 -19.77 5.84 -9.70
N ILE A 288 -20.30 6.96 -9.19
CA ILE A 288 -19.91 8.29 -9.68
C ILE A 288 -18.44 8.58 -9.37
N VAL A 289 -17.98 8.26 -8.16
CA VAL A 289 -16.57 8.39 -7.75
C VAL A 289 -15.68 7.58 -8.70
N ARG A 290 -15.99 6.30 -8.92
CA ARG A 290 -15.21 5.43 -9.82
C ARG A 290 -15.21 5.91 -11.26
N SER A 291 -16.32 6.44 -11.77
CA SER A 291 -16.40 7.02 -13.11
C SER A 291 -15.44 8.21 -13.24
N ARG A 292 -15.50 9.17 -12.31
CA ARG A 292 -14.60 10.35 -12.34
C ARG A 292 -13.12 9.97 -12.20
N MET A 293 -12.81 8.87 -11.51
CA MET A 293 -11.44 8.35 -11.43
C MET A 293 -10.94 7.82 -12.77
N GLY A 294 -11.80 7.12 -13.53
CA GLY A 294 -11.48 6.56 -14.83
C GLY A 294 -11.24 7.62 -15.91
N ASP A 295 -11.94 8.76 -15.84
CA ASP A 295 -11.87 9.84 -16.83
C ASP A 295 -10.59 10.71 -16.73
N GLY A 296 -9.69 10.42 -15.79
CA GLY A 296 -8.36 11.05 -15.72
C GLY A 296 -8.34 12.52 -15.26
N THR A 297 -9.48 13.11 -14.88
CA THR A 297 -9.60 14.52 -14.48
C THR A 297 -9.44 14.76 -12.98
N GLY A 298 -8.54 14.03 -12.33
CA GLY A 298 -8.09 14.34 -10.96
C GLY A 298 -7.17 15.57 -10.93
N GLN A 299 -7.57 16.69 -11.53
CA GLN A 299 -6.97 17.99 -11.27
C GLN A 299 -7.52 18.49 -9.93
N VAL A 300 -6.79 18.20 -8.85
CA VAL A 300 -6.94 18.97 -7.62
C VAL A 300 -6.35 20.35 -7.91
N ASN A 301 -7.20 21.38 -7.90
CA ASN A 301 -6.76 22.77 -7.80
C ASN A 301 -6.03 22.93 -6.47
N SER A 302 -4.70 22.78 -6.49
CA SER A 302 -3.87 23.17 -5.35
C SER A 302 -3.82 24.69 -5.32
N THR A 303 -4.67 25.30 -4.50
CA THR A 303 -4.45 26.66 -3.99
C THR A 303 -3.22 26.61 -3.08
N VAL A 304 -2.03 26.60 -3.68
CA VAL A 304 -0.78 26.78 -2.95
C VAL A 304 -0.75 28.24 -2.52
N SER A 305 -0.96 28.46 -1.23
CA SER A 305 -0.51 29.69 -0.56
C SER A 305 0.96 29.88 -0.87
N ARG A 306 1.29 30.87 -1.72
CA ARG A 306 2.66 31.33 -1.93
C ARG A 306 3.20 31.83 -0.59
N SER A 307 4.04 31.05 0.05
CA SER A 307 5.06 31.56 0.96
C SER A 307 6.33 31.85 0.16
N PRO A 308 7.12 32.89 0.53
CA PRO A 308 8.14 33.46 -0.35
C PRO A 308 9.32 32.52 -0.57
N SER A 309 9.88 32.58 -1.77
CA SER A 309 11.10 31.90 -2.19
C SER A 309 12.29 32.27 -1.31
N LEU A 310 12.94 31.27 -0.72
CA LEU A 310 14.33 31.34 -0.26
C LEU A 310 15.23 31.11 -1.47
N LEU A 311 15.43 32.17 -2.25
CA LEU A 311 16.46 32.31 -3.27
C LEU A 311 16.89 33.77 -3.19
N ASP A 312 17.81 34.06 -2.27
CA ASP A 312 18.68 35.24 -2.21
C ASP A 312 19.51 35.12 -0.92
N GLN A 313 20.59 34.34 -1.00
CA GLN A 313 21.71 34.32 -0.06
C GLN A 313 22.68 33.25 -0.56
N ASP A 314 23.48 33.58 -1.58
CA ASP A 314 24.76 32.95 -1.92
C ASP A 314 25.43 33.74 -3.07
N GLU A 315 25.61 35.04 -2.90
CA GLU A 315 26.60 35.85 -3.63
C GLU A 315 27.13 36.88 -2.63
N ASP A 316 28.36 36.66 -2.13
CA ASP A 316 29.31 37.66 -1.58
C ASP A 316 30.26 37.03 -0.56
N ILE A 317 31.14 36.12 -0.96
CA ILE A 317 32.42 35.88 -0.26
C ILE A 317 33.49 35.49 -1.30
N TYR A 318 34.02 36.47 -2.03
CA TYR A 318 35.34 36.39 -2.66
C TYR A 318 35.86 37.82 -2.88
N GLU A 319 36.45 38.43 -1.85
CA GLU A 319 37.51 39.44 -1.96
C GLU A 319 37.93 39.88 -0.55
N GLU A 320 39.01 39.29 -0.02
CA GLU A 320 40.00 39.95 0.86
C GLU A 320 41.05 38.92 1.33
N ILE A 321 42.05 38.67 0.48
CA ILE A 321 43.41 38.36 0.93
C ILE A 321 44.37 39.20 0.09
N GLN A 322 44.66 40.41 0.57
CA GLN A 322 45.95 41.08 0.47
C GLN A 322 46.22 41.83 1.77
#